data_AF-A0A4S8K4S3-F1
#
_entry.id   AF-A0A4S8K4S3-F1
#
_cell.length_a   1.000
_cell.length_b   1.000
_cell.length_c   1.000
_cell.angle_alpha   90.00
_cell.angle_beta   90.00
_cell.angle_gamma   90.00
#
_symmetry.space_group_name_H-M   'P 1'
#
loop_
_entity.id
_entity.type
_entity.pdbx_description
1 polymer ?
#
loop_
_entity_poly.entity_id
_entity_poly.type
_entity_poly.pdbx_seq_one_letter_code
_entity_poly.pdbx_strand_id
1 'polypeptide(L)'
;MEEDLRSLLQDLESLKGCVSDRYRIGSIDEMKQRVVSIVNLTKSGATRRSKVKDMSAEVVDSNPYSRLMALQRMGIVQNYERIRDFSVAIVGIGGVGSVAAEMLTRCGIGRLLLYDYDTVELANMNRLFFRPDQAC
;
A
#
# COMPACT_ATOMS: atom_id res chain seq x y z
N MET A 1 -7.15 5.12 15.19
CA MET A 1 -5.77 4.64 15.44
C MET A 1 -4.82 5.78 15.82
N GLU A 2 -4.60 6.81 14.98
CA GLU A 2 -3.74 7.95 15.39
C GLU A 2 -4.34 8.78 16.53
N GLU A 3 -5.65 9.01 16.52
CA GLU A 3 -6.37 9.70 17.60
C GLU A 3 -6.32 8.91 18.92
N ASP A 4 -6.54 7.59 18.85
CA ASP A 4 -6.44 6.68 20.01
C ASP A 4 -5.06 6.72 20.66
N LEU A 5 -3.98 6.73 19.85
CA LEU A 5 -2.61 6.81 20.38
C LEU A 5 -2.29 8.18 21.02
N ARG A 6 -2.87 9.28 20.50
CA ARG A 6 -2.74 10.60 21.13
C ARG A 6 -3.46 10.66 22.48
N SER A 7 -4.67 10.08 22.55
CA SER A 7 -5.40 9.95 23.81
C SER A 7 -4.60 9.16 24.85
N LEU A 8 -4.03 8.02 24.47
CA LEU A 8 -3.20 7.20 25.37
C LEU A 8 -1.97 7.95 25.90
N LEU A 9 -1.32 8.79 25.08
CA LEU A 9 -0.20 9.62 25.54
C LEU A 9 -0.66 10.64 26.59
N GLN A 10 -1.83 11.27 26.39
CA GLN A 10 -2.41 12.23 27.32
C GLN A 10 -2.84 11.58 28.65
N ASP A 11 -3.37 10.36 28.59
CA ASP A 11 -3.72 9.57 29.77
C ASP A 11 -2.46 9.21 30.59
N LEU A 12 -1.38 8.80 29.93
CA LEU A 12 -0.09 8.51 30.58
C LEU A 12 0.57 9.78 31.17
N GLU A 13 0.37 10.94 30.57
CA GLU A 13 0.81 12.24 31.11
C GLU A 13 0.07 12.57 32.42
N SER A 14 -1.24 12.37 32.41
CA SER A 14 -2.12 12.61 33.56
C SER A 14 -1.80 11.66 34.72
N LEU A 15 -1.59 10.37 34.42
CA LEU A 15 -1.19 9.35 35.40
C LEU A 15 0.17 9.64 36.03
N LYS A 16 1.13 10.15 35.26
CA LYS A 16 2.45 10.55 35.78
C LYS A 16 2.33 11.67 36.83
N GLY A 17 1.42 12.63 36.62
CA GLY A 17 1.17 13.73 37.56
C GLY A 17 0.51 13.29 38.87
N CYS A 18 -0.20 12.16 38.89
CA CYS A 18 -0.89 11.64 40.08
C CYS A 18 -0.04 10.73 40.97
N VAL A 19 1.17 10.34 40.55
CA VAL A 19 1.97 9.29 41.21
C VAL A 19 3.28 9.86 41.78
N SER A 20 3.53 9.64 43.07
CA SER A 20 4.74 10.12 43.77
C SER A 20 5.88 9.07 43.87
N ASP A 21 5.59 7.81 43.53
CA ASP A 21 6.54 6.69 43.63
C ASP A 21 7.48 6.63 42.42
N ARG A 22 8.79 6.74 42.66
CA ARG A 22 9.83 6.71 41.61
C ARG A 22 9.79 5.44 40.77
N TYR A 23 9.42 4.30 41.34
CA TYR A 23 9.36 3.04 40.60
C TYR A 23 8.24 3.08 39.54
N ARG A 24 7.05 3.55 39.93
CA ARG A 24 5.89 3.68 39.05
C ARG A 24 6.09 4.77 37.99
N ILE A 25 6.77 5.87 38.33
CA ILE A 25 7.15 6.90 37.36
C ILE A 25 8.04 6.29 36.26
N GLY A 26 8.99 5.44 36.62
CA GLY A 26 9.86 4.74 35.66
C GLY A 26 9.07 3.84 34.70
N SER A 27 8.11 3.06 35.21
CA SER A 27 7.25 2.21 34.37
C SER A 27 6.36 3.02 33.41
N ILE A 28 5.82 4.16 33.87
CA ILE A 28 5.01 5.05 33.02
C ILE A 28 5.87 5.64 31.89
N ASP A 29 7.11 6.05 32.20
CA ASP A 29 8.03 6.57 31.19
C ASP A 29 8.41 5.51 30.16
N GLU A 30 8.58 4.25 30.57
CA GLU A 30 8.78 3.12 29.64
C GLU A 30 7.56 2.90 28.74
N MET A 31 6.35 2.93 29.28
CA MET A 31 5.12 2.82 28.49
C MET A 31 4.97 3.97 27.49
N LYS A 32 5.29 5.21 27.89
CA LYS A 32 5.31 6.36 26.98
C LYS A 32 6.30 6.15 25.83
N GLN A 33 7.51 5.68 26.13
CA GLN A 33 8.51 5.38 25.09
C GLN A 33 8.01 4.32 24.09
N ARG A 34 7.33 3.28 24.56
CA ARG A 34 6.72 2.25 23.69
C ARG A 34 5.62 2.83 22.80
N VAL A 35 4.75 3.68 23.34
CA VAL A 35 3.68 4.34 22.56
C VAL A 35 4.29 5.27 21.51
N VAL A 36 5.31 6.07 21.86
CA VAL A 36 6.03 6.93 20.90
C VAL A 36 6.70 6.11 19.79
N SER A 37 7.30 4.97 20.11
CA SER A 37 7.86 4.04 19.12
C SER A 37 6.79 3.57 18.13
N ILE A 38 5.61 3.17 18.63
CA ILE A 38 4.48 2.74 17.79
C ILE A 38 3.99 3.91 16.92
N VAL A 39 3.88 5.14 17.44
CA VAL A 39 3.54 6.33 16.64
C VAL A 39 4.55 6.55 15.51
N ASN A 40 5.84 6.36 15.77
CA ASN A 40 6.87 6.53 14.74
C ASN A 40 6.84 5.42 13.68
N LEU A 41 6.50 4.18 14.09
CA LEU A 41 6.26 3.06 13.19
C LEU A 41 5.02 3.29 12.31
N THR A 42 3.93 3.84 12.86
CA THR A 42 2.73 4.16 12.09
C THR A 42 2.94 5.36 11.16
N LYS A 43 3.72 6.38 11.57
CA LYS A 43 4.15 7.49 10.71
C LYS A 43 5.13 7.08 9.61
N SER A 44 5.89 6.00 9.83
CA SER A 44 6.66 5.34 8.77
C SER A 44 5.76 4.57 7.79
N GLY A 45 4.44 4.67 7.95
CA GLY A 45 3.43 4.16 7.04
C GLY A 45 3.73 4.52 5.60
N ALA A 46 3.80 3.46 4.77
CA ALA A 46 3.95 3.45 3.33
C ALA A 46 4.80 4.61 2.79
N THR A 47 6.13 4.45 2.81
CA THR A 47 7.04 5.20 1.94
C THR A 47 6.48 5.12 0.52
N ARG A 48 5.74 6.15 0.12
CA ARG A 48 5.09 6.19 -1.18
C ARG A 48 6.21 6.26 -2.19
N ARG A 49 6.46 5.12 -2.82
CA ARG A 49 7.49 4.98 -3.83
C ARG A 49 7.33 6.10 -4.86
N SER A 50 8.40 6.83 -5.14
CA SER A 50 8.39 7.85 -6.19
C SER A 50 8.05 7.21 -7.53
N LYS A 51 7.36 7.97 -8.39
CA LYS A 51 7.06 7.50 -9.75
C LYS A 51 8.37 7.22 -10.48
N VAL A 52 8.50 6.01 -11.01
CA VAL A 52 9.67 5.59 -11.79
C VAL A 52 9.57 6.21 -13.18
N LYS A 53 10.46 7.16 -13.48
CA LYS A 53 10.46 7.90 -14.76
C LYS A 53 10.69 6.99 -15.97
N ASP A 54 11.70 6.12 -15.89
CA ASP A 54 12.13 5.22 -16.98
C ASP A 54 12.19 3.76 -16.48
N MET A 55 11.81 2.75 -17.28
CA MET A 55 11.86 1.35 -16.81
C MET A 55 13.28 0.79 -16.87
N SER A 56 14.03 0.92 -15.78
CA SER A 56 15.37 0.32 -15.69
C SER A 56 15.33 -1.21 -15.81
N ALA A 57 16.31 -1.80 -16.51
CA ALA A 57 16.56 -3.24 -16.53
C ALA A 57 17.47 -3.71 -15.37
N GLU A 58 17.90 -2.80 -14.50
CA GLU A 58 18.74 -3.12 -13.34
C GLU A 58 18.01 -4.10 -12.40
N VAL A 59 18.71 -5.15 -11.97
CA VAL A 59 18.15 -6.20 -11.12
C VAL A 59 18.50 -5.89 -9.67
N VAL A 60 17.65 -5.09 -9.04
CA VAL A 60 17.72 -4.75 -7.62
C VAL A 60 16.34 -4.97 -6.99
N ASP A 61 16.29 -5.30 -5.70
CA ASP A 61 15.04 -5.56 -4.99
C ASP A 61 14.12 -4.34 -4.96
N SER A 62 14.70 -3.15 -5.04
CA SER A 62 13.92 -1.95 -5.21
C SER A 62 13.20 -1.98 -6.57
N ASN A 63 13.74 -2.42 -7.69
CA ASN A 63 13.12 -2.23 -9.02
C ASN A 63 11.95 -3.21 -9.30
N PRO A 64 10.69 -2.72 -9.43
CA PRO A 64 9.52 -3.56 -9.63
C PRO A 64 9.44 -4.11 -11.06
N TYR A 65 10.15 -3.51 -12.02
CA TYR A 65 10.13 -3.90 -13.43
C TYR A 65 11.27 -4.84 -13.80
N SER A 66 12.20 -5.14 -12.88
CA SER A 66 13.42 -5.92 -13.15
C SER A 66 13.13 -7.26 -13.86
N ARG A 67 12.07 -7.97 -13.44
CA ARG A 67 11.66 -9.26 -14.03
C ARG A 67 10.94 -9.09 -15.38
N LEU A 68 10.23 -7.97 -15.57
CA LEU A 68 9.54 -7.67 -16.83
C LEU A 68 10.54 -7.26 -17.91
N MET A 69 11.52 -6.43 -17.57
CA MET A 69 12.61 -6.04 -18.47
C MET A 69 13.52 -7.21 -18.85
N ALA A 70 13.53 -8.29 -18.08
CA ALA A 70 14.23 -9.53 -18.46
C ALA A 70 13.66 -10.15 -19.75
N LEU A 71 12.37 -9.95 -20.06
CA LEU A 71 11.76 -10.42 -21.31
C LEU A 71 12.43 -9.81 -22.55
N GLN A 72 12.93 -8.58 -22.42
CA GLN A 72 13.69 -7.92 -23.48
C GLN A 72 15.09 -8.51 -23.64
N ARG A 73 15.77 -8.84 -22.53
CA ARG A 73 17.06 -9.53 -22.57
C ARG A 73 16.97 -10.95 -23.14
N MET A 74 15.84 -11.62 -22.91
CA MET A 74 15.56 -12.96 -23.44
C MET A 74 15.14 -12.95 -24.92
N GLY A 75 14.99 -11.77 -25.54
CA GLY A 75 14.57 -11.63 -26.93
C GLY A 75 13.09 -11.94 -27.18
N ILE A 76 12.27 -12.08 -26.13
CA ILE A 76 10.83 -12.36 -26.24
C ILE A 76 10.06 -11.09 -26.62
N VAL A 77 10.43 -9.95 -26.03
CA VAL A 77 9.81 -8.65 -26.29
C VAL A 77 10.89 -7.63 -26.63
N GLN A 78 10.93 -7.15 -27.87
CA GLN A 78 12.04 -6.29 -28.33
C GLN A 78 12.13 -4.94 -27.61
N ASN A 79 10.98 -4.34 -27.27
CA ASN A 79 10.92 -3.08 -26.53
C ASN A 79 9.76 -3.14 -25.54
N TYR A 80 10.05 -3.52 -24.30
CA TYR A 80 9.05 -3.66 -23.25
C TYR A 80 8.53 -2.29 -22.78
N GLU A 81 9.39 -1.27 -22.77
CA GLU A 81 9.07 0.09 -22.31
C GLU A 81 7.89 0.73 -23.06
N ARG A 82 7.70 0.37 -24.34
CA ARG A 82 6.56 0.82 -25.16
C ARG A 82 5.20 0.55 -24.52
N ILE A 83 5.10 -0.40 -23.57
CA ILE A 83 3.84 -0.64 -22.85
C ILE A 83 3.30 0.64 -22.18
N ARG A 84 4.17 1.58 -21.81
CA ARG A 84 3.82 2.87 -21.19
C ARG A 84 3.16 3.87 -22.14
N ASP A 85 3.27 3.65 -23.45
CA ASP A 85 2.67 4.55 -24.45
C ASP A 85 1.21 4.19 -24.73
N PHE A 86 0.77 3.00 -24.32
CA PHE A 86 -0.58 2.52 -24.60
C PHE A 86 -1.58 2.93 -23.52
N SER A 87 -2.81 3.15 -23.97
CA SER A 87 -4.00 3.35 -23.14
C SER A 87 -4.99 2.23 -23.39
N VAL A 88 -5.55 1.64 -22.34
CA VAL A 88 -6.55 0.56 -22.43
C VAL A 88 -7.81 0.97 -21.66
N ALA A 89 -8.97 0.80 -22.29
CA ALA A 89 -10.26 0.95 -21.63
C ALA A 89 -10.80 -0.43 -21.24
N ILE A 90 -11.27 -0.57 -20.00
CA ILE A 90 -11.92 -1.78 -19.48
C ILE A 90 -13.32 -1.39 -19.03
N VAL A 91 -14.33 -2.00 -19.65
CA VAL A 91 -15.74 -1.81 -19.31
C VAL A 91 -16.23 -3.07 -18.59
N GLY A 92 -16.64 -2.90 -17.34
CA GLY A 92 -16.90 -3.96 -16.37
C GLY A 92 -15.63 -4.29 -15.57
N ILE A 93 -15.64 -3.96 -14.28
CA ILE A 93 -14.59 -4.18 -13.27
C ILE A 93 -15.09 -5.21 -12.24
N GLY A 94 -15.84 -6.21 -12.70
CA GLY A 94 -16.18 -7.41 -11.91
C GLY A 94 -15.00 -8.39 -11.83
N GLY A 95 -15.28 -9.69 -11.65
CA GLY A 95 -14.23 -10.69 -11.36
C GLY A 95 -13.12 -10.81 -12.42
N VAL A 96 -13.43 -10.65 -13.71
CA VAL A 96 -12.42 -10.71 -14.79
C VAL A 96 -11.78 -9.34 -15.01
N GLY A 97 -12.59 -8.28 -15.04
CA GLY A 97 -12.13 -6.92 -15.33
C GLY A 97 -11.19 -6.38 -14.27
N SER A 98 -11.45 -6.68 -12.99
CA SER A 98 -10.58 -6.29 -11.88
C SER A 98 -9.19 -6.93 -11.97
N VAL A 99 -9.14 -8.23 -12.27
CA VAL A 99 -7.88 -8.97 -12.45
C VAL A 99 -7.14 -8.52 -13.71
N ALA A 100 -7.86 -8.26 -14.81
CA ALA A 100 -7.26 -7.72 -16.03
C ALA A 100 -6.63 -6.33 -15.79
N ALA A 101 -7.35 -5.45 -15.07
CA ALA A 101 -6.85 -4.14 -14.67
C ALA A 101 -5.60 -4.26 -13.76
N GLU A 102 -5.63 -5.20 -12.80
CA GLU A 102 -4.49 -5.48 -11.92
C GLU A 102 -3.26 -5.93 -12.72
N MET A 103 -3.42 -6.91 -13.61
CA MET A 103 -2.33 -7.44 -14.44
C MET A 103 -1.73 -6.36 -15.32
N LEU A 104 -2.55 -5.58 -16.02
CA LEU A 104 -2.08 -4.46 -16.85
C LEU A 104 -1.36 -3.39 -16.02
N THR A 105 -1.87 -3.08 -14.83
CA THR A 105 -1.23 -2.14 -13.90
C THR A 105 0.15 -2.65 -13.47
N ARG A 106 0.27 -3.94 -13.12
CA ARG A 106 1.54 -4.57 -12.72
C ARG A 106 2.54 -4.64 -13.87
N CYS A 107 2.08 -4.83 -15.10
CA CYS A 107 2.90 -4.74 -16.30
C CYS A 107 3.38 -3.30 -16.61
N GLY A 108 2.76 -2.29 -16.00
CA GLY A 108 3.14 -0.89 -16.17
C GLY A 108 2.53 -0.24 -17.41
N ILE A 109 1.29 -0.59 -17.76
CA ILE A 109 0.51 0.09 -18.80
C ILE A 109 0.49 1.61 -18.56
N GLY A 110 0.50 2.39 -19.64
CA GLY A 110 0.52 3.85 -19.57
C GLY A 110 -0.72 4.45 -18.90
N ARG A 111 -1.90 4.02 -19.35
CA ARG A 111 -3.18 4.52 -18.84
C ARG A 111 -4.25 3.44 -18.89
N LEU A 112 -5.02 3.33 -17.80
CA LEU A 112 -6.27 2.57 -17.76
C LEU A 112 -7.46 3.51 -17.67
N LEU A 113 -8.50 3.24 -18.45
CA LEU A 113 -9.82 3.86 -18.34
C LEU A 113 -10.79 2.78 -17.86
N LEU A 114 -11.29 2.90 -16.64
CA LEU A 114 -12.14 1.89 -16.01
C LEU A 114 -13.57 2.41 -15.96
N TYR A 115 -14.51 1.62 -16.47
CA TYR A 115 -15.93 1.93 -16.44
C TYR A 115 -16.66 0.77 -15.77
N ASP A 116 -17.25 1.02 -14.60
CA ASP A 116 -18.18 0.11 -13.94
C ASP A 116 -19.29 0.96 -13.30
N TYR A 117 -20.51 0.46 -13.33
CA TYR A 117 -21.64 1.09 -12.65
C TYR A 117 -21.95 0.40 -11.32
N ASP A 118 -21.43 -0.81 -11.11
CA ASP A 118 -21.78 -1.67 -9.99
C ASP A 118 -20.97 -1.32 -8.74
N THR A 119 -21.49 -1.72 -7.58
CA THR A 119 -20.82 -1.58 -6.29
C THR A 119 -20.26 -2.91 -5.82
N VAL A 120 -19.18 -2.88 -5.02
CA VAL A 120 -18.64 -4.12 -4.46
C VAL A 120 -19.56 -4.61 -3.35
N GLU A 121 -19.96 -5.88 -3.44
CA GLU A 121 -20.79 -6.55 -2.43
C GLU A 121 -20.04 -7.71 -1.77
N LEU A 122 -20.46 -8.12 -0.56
CA LEU A 122 -19.92 -9.31 0.10
C LEU A 122 -20.12 -10.59 -0.74
N ALA A 123 -21.18 -10.66 -1.55
CA ALA A 123 -21.42 -11.76 -2.48
C ALA A 123 -20.32 -11.88 -3.55
N ASN A 124 -19.52 -10.83 -3.78
CA ASN A 124 -18.42 -10.86 -4.74
C ASN A 124 -17.11 -11.41 -4.16
N MET A 125 -17.03 -11.71 -2.85
CA MET A 125 -15.79 -12.12 -2.17
C MET A 125 -15.31 -13.54 -2.55
N ASN A 126 -16.09 -14.30 -3.29
CA ASN A 126 -15.65 -15.53 -3.94
C ASN A 126 -14.79 -15.27 -5.18
N ARG A 127 -14.67 -14.01 -5.63
CA ARG A 127 -13.84 -13.57 -6.76
C ARG A 127 -12.52 -12.98 -6.24
N LEU A 128 -11.59 -12.73 -7.16
CA LEU A 128 -10.31 -12.10 -6.85
C LEU A 128 -10.40 -10.57 -6.83
N PHE A 129 -9.32 -9.95 -6.37
CA PHE A 129 -9.04 -8.51 -6.31
C PHE A 129 -9.70 -7.74 -5.15
N PHE A 130 -11.02 -7.66 -5.09
CA PHE A 130 -11.69 -6.88 -4.05
C PHE A 130 -11.65 -7.56 -2.69
N ARG A 131 -11.69 -6.75 -1.63
CA ARG A 131 -11.62 -7.20 -0.24
C ARG A 131 -12.92 -6.89 0.51
N PRO A 132 -13.21 -7.61 1.62
CA PRO A 132 -14.43 -7.39 2.39
C PRO A 132 -14.59 -5.96 2.94
N ASP A 133 -13.48 -5.27 3.26
CA ASP A 133 -13.48 -3.88 3.73
C ASP A 133 -13.87 -2.85 2.65
N GLN A 134 -13.97 -3.28 1.40
CA GLN A 134 -14.35 -2.44 0.26
C GLN A 134 -15.81 -2.66 -0.16
N ALA A 135 -16.52 -3.62 0.45
CA ALA A 135 -17.94 -3.84 0.19
C ALA A 135 -18.79 -2.72 0.81
N CYS A 136 -19.77 -2.22 0.06
CA CYS A 136 -20.72 -1.19 0.49
C CYS A 136 -21.99 -1.79 1.08
#